data_AF-A0A0C2GH50-F1
#
_entry.id   AF-A0A0C2GH50-F1
#
_cell.length_a   1.000
_cell.length_b   1.000
_cell.length_c   1.000
_cell.angle_alpha   90.00
_cell.angle_beta   90.00
_cell.angle_gamma   90.00
#
_symmetry.space_group_name_H-M   'P 1'
#
loop_
_entity.id
_entity.type
_entity.pdbx_description
1 polymer ?
#
loop_
_entity_poly.entity_id
_entity_poly.type
_entity_poly.pdbx_seq_one_letter_code
_entity_poly.pdbx_strand_id
1 'polypeptide(L)' 'MFFAHAFVSAGSVAPVRSRHIMRDLQDGQRVSVGLGVAFIFRNIFRLEVNYVAPIKHCVGDSQSTGVHIGCGVNFL' A
#
# COMPACT_ATOMS: atom_id res chain seq x y z
N MET A 1 -0.33 -21.20 7.42
CA MET A 1 0.58 -20.56 8.39
C MET A 1 0.06 -19.15 8.65
N PHE A 2 -0.04 -18.75 9.92
CA PHE A 2 -0.60 -17.46 10.34
C PHE A 2 0.52 -16.53 10.78
N PHE A 3 0.50 -15.29 10.31
CA PHE A 3 1.52 -14.29 10.62
C PHE A 3 0.85 -12.96 10.94
N ALA A 4 1.40 -12.26 11.92
CA ALA A 4 1.17 -10.83 12.06
C ALA A 4 2.32 -10.09 11.38
N HIS A 5 2.02 -9.00 10.67
CA HIS A 5 3.01 -8.19 9.99
C HIS A 5 2.68 -6.70 10.13
N ALA A 6 3.74 -5.90 10.19
CA ALA A 6 3.67 -4.46 10.06
C ALA A 6 4.34 -4.09 8.74
N PHE A 7 3.76 -3.16 7.99
CA PHE A 7 4.31 -2.72 6.72
C PHE A 7 4.23 -1.22 6.56
N VAL A 8 5.18 -0.70 5.80
CA VAL A 8 5.19 0.68 5.33
C VAL A 8 5.23 0.59 3.81
N SER A 9 4.20 1.13 3.16
CA SER A 9 4.16 1.25 1.70
C SER A 9 4.35 2.71 1.34
N ALA A 10 5.31 2.96 0.46
CA ALA A 10 5.60 4.28 -0.06
C ALA A 10 5.71 4.22 -1.57
N GLY A 11 5.13 5.18 -2.26
CA GLY A 11 5.15 5.24 -3.72
C GLY A 11 4.77 6.62 -4.22
N SER A 12 5.18 6.93 -5.45
CA SER A 12 4.82 8.17 -6.12
C SER A 12 4.54 7.87 -7.59
N VAL A 13 3.58 8.60 -8.16
CA VAL A 13 3.20 8.48 -9.56
C VAL A 13 3.24 9.88 -10.14
N ALA A 14 4.09 10.09 -11.14
CA ALA A 14 4.21 11.34 -11.89
C ALA A 14 3.84 11.11 -13.36
N PRO A 15 3.23 12.11 -14.02
CA PRO A 15 2.88 12.01 -15.43
C PRO A 15 4.14 11.98 -16.31
N VAL A 16 4.15 11.10 -17.31
CA VAL A 16 5.28 10.89 -18.24
C VAL A 16 5.67 12.18 -19.01
N ARG A 17 4.71 13.10 -19.18
CA ARG A 17 4.93 14.40 -19.86
C ARG A 17 5.45 15.51 -18.94
N SER A 18 5.75 15.24 -17.67
CA SER A 18 6.29 16.27 -16.78
C SER A 18 7.67 16.74 -17.25
N ARG A 19 7.89 18.06 -17.25
CA ARG A 19 9.20 18.66 -17.50
C ARG A 19 10.17 18.46 -16.34
N HIS A 20 9.68 18.17 -15.13
CA HIS A 20 10.46 18.01 -13.91
C HIS A 20 10.05 16.75 -13.13
N ILE A 21 10.19 15.60 -13.78
CA ILE A 21 9.77 14.28 -13.27
C ILE A 21 10.25 14.02 -11.83
N MET A 22 11.53 14.30 -11.52
CA MET A 22 12.09 14.04 -10.18
C MET A 22 11.42 14.88 -9.08
N ARG A 23 11.08 16.13 -9.39
CA ARG A 23 10.46 17.04 -8.43
C ARG A 23 9.00 16.65 -8.20
N ASP A 24 8.28 16.33 -9.27
CA ASP A 24 6.90 15.84 -9.19
C ASP A 24 6.81 14.49 -8.45
N LEU A 25 7.81 13.61 -8.62
CA LEU A 25 7.89 12.36 -7.87
C LEU A 25 8.14 12.59 -6.38
N GLN A 26 8.97 13.56 -6.00
CA GLN A 26 9.23 13.90 -4.60
C GLN A 26 8.00 14.55 -3.93
N ASP A 27 7.37 15.49 -4.63
CA ASP A 27 6.21 16.22 -4.11
C ASP A 27 4.97 15.30 -4.02
N GLY A 28 4.77 14.44 -5.03
CA GLY A 28 3.66 13.47 -5.12
C GLY A 28 3.84 12.17 -4.32
N GLN A 29 4.85 12.08 -3.46
CA GLN A 29 5.10 10.89 -2.66
C GLN A 29 3.95 10.64 -1.68
N ARG A 30 3.41 9.42 -1.72
CA ARG A 30 2.37 8.91 -0.85
C ARG A 30 2.97 7.84 0.06
N VAL A 31 2.59 7.86 1.32
CA VAL A 31 3.09 6.92 2.33
C VAL A 31 1.92 6.45 3.17
N SER A 32 1.77 5.14 3.28
CA SER A 32 0.80 4.47 4.13
C SER A 32 1.49 3.47 5.02
N VAL A 33 1.04 3.38 6.26
CA VAL A 33 1.48 2.35 7.21
C VAL A 33 0.32 1.43 7.49
N GLY A 34 0.62 0.16 7.72
CA GLY A 34 -0.39 -0.82 8.03
C GLY A 34 0.11 -1.87 9.00
N LEU A 35 -0.83 -2.39 9.76
CA LEU A 35 -0.66 -3.56 10.62
C LEU A 35 -1.68 -4.58 10.17
N GLY A 36 -1.26 -5.82 10.01
CA GLY A 36 -2.15 -6.84 9.48
C GLY A 36 -1.80 -8.23 9.94
N VAL A 37 -2.69 -9.14 9.57
CA VAL A 37 -2.53 -10.56 9.76
C VAL A 37 -2.72 -11.27 8.44
N ALA A 38 -1.81 -12.18 8.11
CA ALA A 38 -1.81 -12.96 6.90
C ALA A 38 -1.99 -14.45 7.21
N PHE A 39 -2.95 -15.08 6.55
CA PHE A 39 -3.18 -16.51 6.51
C PHE A 39 -2.70 -17.06 5.17
N ILE A 40 -1.64 -17.87 5.21
CA ILE A 40 -1.11 -18.55 4.03
C ILE A 40 -1.65 -19.99 3.99
N PHE A 41 -2.48 -20.30 2.99
CA PHE A 41 -2.97 -21.63 2.72
C PHE A 41 -2.08 -22.31 1.67
N ARG A 42 -1.16 -23.17 2.15
CA ARG A 42 -0.40 -24.15 1.34
C ARG A 42 0.14 -23.61 -0.01
N ASN A 43 0.66 -22.39 -0.01
CA ASN A 43 1.26 -21.72 -1.18
C ASN A 43 0.30 -21.48 -2.38
N ILE A 44 -1.02 -21.68 -2.20
CA ILE A 44 -2.04 -21.51 -3.25
C ILE A 44 -2.69 -20.12 -3.18
N PHE A 45 -2.98 -19.64 -1.97
CA PHE A 45 -3.45 -18.27 -1.75
C PHE A 45 -3.09 -17.77 -0.36
N ARG A 46 -2.87 -16.47 -0.26
CA ARG A 46 -2.65 -15.71 0.98
C ARG A 46 -3.85 -14.78 1.17
N LEU A 47 -4.53 -14.97 2.29
CA LEU A 47 -5.58 -14.09 2.77
C LEU A 47 -4.95 -13.12 3.78
N GLU A 48 -5.20 -11.85 3.62
CA GLU A 48 -4.59 -10.79 4.42
C GLU A 48 -5.66 -9.84 4.93
N VAL A 49 -5.62 -9.54 6.21
CA VAL A 49 -6.47 -8.53 6.84
C VAL A 49 -5.55 -7.45 7.37
N ASN A 50 -5.63 -6.26 6.79
CA ASN A 50 -4.76 -5.13 7.08
C ASN A 50 -5.56 -3.97 7.62
N TYR A 51 -5.11 -3.37 8.70
CA TYR A 51 -5.54 -2.05 9.13
C TYR A 51 -4.56 -1.02 8.58
N VAL A 52 -5.00 -0.19 7.63
CA VAL A 52 -4.15 0.76 6.89
C VAL A 52 -4.50 2.19 7.24
N ALA A 53 -3.48 2.99 7.53
CA ALA A 53 -3.56 4.42 7.77
C ALA A 53 -2.60 5.18 6.83
N PRO A 54 -3.09 6.10 5.98
CA PRO A 54 -2.25 6.95 5.16
C PRO A 54 -1.58 8.03 6.03
N ILE A 55 -0.24 8.11 5.99
CA ILE A 55 0.53 9.17 6.65
C ILE A 55 0.65 10.39 5.74
N LYS A 56 0.93 10.15 4.45
CA LYS A 56 1.08 11.19 3.43
C LYS A 56 0.24 10.81 2.22
N HIS A 57 -0.65 11.71 1.81
CA HIS A 57 -1.58 11.53 0.69
C HIS A 57 -1.61 12.79 -0.17
N CYS A 58 -2.00 12.65 -1.43
CA CYS A 58 -2.26 13.80 -2.31
C CYS A 58 -3.74 14.17 -2.27
N VAL A 59 -4.02 15.47 -2.50
CA VAL A 59 -5.41 15.96 -2.58
C VAL A 59 -6.10 15.33 -3.79
N GLY A 60 -7.24 14.69 -3.55
CA GLY A 60 -8.00 13.94 -4.57
C GLY A 60 -7.71 12.44 -4.61
N ASP A 61 -6.77 11.94 -3.81
CA ASP A 61 -6.58 10.48 -3.67
C ASP A 61 -7.77 9.86 -2.92
N SER A 62 -8.18 8.66 -3.34
CA SER A 62 -9.11 7.84 -2.56
C SER A 62 -8.39 7.28 -1.34
N GLN A 63 -8.61 7.91 -0.19
CA GLN A 63 -8.06 7.47 1.08
C GLN A 63 -8.89 6.32 1.63
N SER A 64 -8.59 5.11 1.16
CA SER A 64 -9.14 3.90 1.75
C SER A 64 -8.45 3.65 3.09
N THR A 65 -9.00 4.22 4.16
CA THR A 65 -8.50 4.07 5.53
C THR A 65 -9.31 3.01 6.27
N GLY A 66 -8.65 2.27 7.16
CA GLY A 66 -9.29 1.24 7.97
C GLY A 66 -8.96 -0.19 7.53
N VAL A 67 -9.93 -1.09 7.63
CA VAL A 67 -9.72 -2.54 7.45
C VAL A 67 -9.84 -2.93 5.98
N HIS A 68 -8.75 -3.43 5.42
CA HIS A 68 -8.66 -3.97 4.07
C HIS A 68 -8.47 -5.48 4.12
N ILE A 69 -9.22 -6.19 3.31
CA ILE A 69 -9.10 -7.65 3.17
C ILE A 69 -8.56 -7.92 1.77
N GLY A 70 -7.37 -8.51 1.67
CA GLY A 70 -6.74 -8.93 0.44
C GLY A 70 -6.75 -10.45 0.32
N CYS A 71 -7.05 -10.99 -0.84
CA CYS A 71 -6.86 -12.41 -1.14
C CYS A 71 -6.13 -12.53 -2.47
N GLY A 72 -4.97 -13.18 -2.48
CA GLY A 72 -4.15 -13.25 -3.68
C GLY A 72 -2.97 -14.19 -3.55
N VAL A 73 -2.16 -14.24 -4.60
CA VAL A 73 -0.93 -15.04 -4.67
C VAL A 73 0.34 -14.19 -4.60
N ASN A 74 0.27 -12.92 -4.99
CA ASN A 74 1.40 -12.00 -4.99
C ASN A 74 1.02 -10.69 -4.28
N PHE A 75 1.84 -10.31 -3.31
CA PHE A 75 1.71 -9.10 -2.52
C PHE A 75 3.08 -8.41 -2.59
N LEU A 76 3.08 -7.15 -3.04
CA LEU A 76 4.27 -6.32 -3.25
C LEU A 76 4.66 -5.58 -1.97
#